data_AF-A0A5D6Y6Q0-F1
#
_entry.id   AF-A0A5D6Y6Q0-F1
#
_cell.length_a   1.000
_cell.length_b   1.000
_cell.length_c   1.000
_cell.angle_alpha   90.00
_cell.angle_beta   90.00
_cell.angle_gamma   90.00
#
_symmetry.space_group_name_H-M   'P 1'
#
loop_
_entity.id
_entity.type
_entity.pdbx_description
1 polymer ?
#
loop_
_entity_poly.entity_id
_entity_poly.type
_entity_poly.pdbx_seq_one_letter_code
_entity_poly.pdbx_strand_id
1 'polypeptide(L)'
;MAIAVPLDAHNARLPLLLLFHVGNFVLALTAFVLVLTLVPLSVGLLPLCCVGIVVFRITAWAVEYLAIADIVLANLVTSENDEKLRVHPRIRSGREFPNHNNSDDKRSSSRAIAWLQFVTPQNLGAMLYFATLKFAAGVLSCVVACGAVGLPMALLGICGVPDVRPYGLKYDDHPVAFVFSAIGGTLLALVLLPVVATLSRKLTQFACAEGCDGEYLVTPTSSFV
;
A
#
# COMPACT_ATOMS: atom_id res chain seq x y z
N MET A 1 -10.06 -34.18 9.51
CA MET A 1 -11.19 -33.27 9.22
C MET A 1 -10.84 -32.51 7.96
N ALA A 2 -11.20 -33.04 6.79
CA ALA A 2 -10.91 -32.43 5.51
C ALA A 2 -12.00 -31.38 5.22
N ILE A 3 -11.61 -30.11 5.20
CA ILE A 3 -12.52 -29.05 4.76
C ILE A 3 -12.60 -29.19 3.24
N ALA A 4 -13.68 -29.79 2.76
CA ALA A 4 -14.08 -29.72 1.36
C ALA A 4 -14.50 -28.27 1.08
N VAL A 5 -13.52 -27.43 0.76
CA VAL A 5 -13.76 -26.09 0.22
C VAL A 5 -14.21 -26.27 -1.23
N PRO A 6 -15.39 -25.76 -1.63
CA PRO A 6 -15.87 -25.91 -3.00
C PRO A 6 -14.87 -25.28 -3.99
N LEU A 7 -14.44 -26.06 -4.99
CA LEU A 7 -13.43 -25.67 -5.99
C LEU A 7 -13.78 -24.36 -6.73
N ASP A 8 -15.07 -24.01 -6.83
CA ASP A 8 -15.54 -22.80 -7.51
C ASP A 8 -15.17 -21.50 -6.77
N ALA A 9 -15.08 -21.53 -5.44
CA ALA A 9 -14.69 -20.37 -4.64
C ALA A 9 -13.18 -20.11 -4.69
N HIS A 10 -12.37 -21.14 -4.93
CA HIS A 10 -10.91 -21.03 -5.02
C HIS A 10 -10.48 -20.36 -6.34
N ASN A 11 -11.14 -20.68 -7.46
CA ASN A 11 -10.79 -20.16 -8.78
C ASN A 11 -11.13 -18.68 -8.95
N ALA A 12 -12.17 -18.18 -8.28
CA ALA A 12 -12.52 -16.75 -8.33
C ALA A 12 -11.60 -15.86 -7.47
N ARG A 13 -10.99 -16.42 -6.41
CA ARG A 13 -10.15 -15.65 -5.48
C ARG A 13 -8.72 -15.43 -5.97
N LEU A 14 -8.15 -16.41 -6.67
CA LEU A 14 -6.79 -16.33 -7.21
C LEU A 14 -6.57 -15.15 -8.18
N PRO A 15 -7.44 -14.88 -9.19
CA PRO A 15 -7.26 -13.72 -10.08
C PRO A 15 -7.42 -12.39 -9.34
N LEU A 16 -8.29 -12.32 -8.34
CA LEU A 16 -8.46 -11.13 -7.52
C LEU A 16 -7.24 -10.87 -6.63
N LEU A 17 -6.62 -11.93 -6.10
CA LEU A 17 -5.37 -11.82 -5.37
C LEU A 17 -4.22 -11.37 -6.29
N LEU A 18 -4.13 -11.91 -7.50
CA LEU A 18 -3.13 -11.47 -8.48
C LEU A 18 -3.34 -9.99 -8.86
N LEU A 19 -4.59 -9.57 -9.10
CA LEU A 19 -4.94 -8.19 -9.36
C LEU A 19 -4.52 -7.28 -8.20
N PHE A 20 -4.72 -7.74 -6.96
CA PHE A 20 -4.23 -7.04 -5.77
C PHE A 20 -2.72 -6.88 -5.77
N HIS A 21 -1.94 -7.93 -6.04
CA HIS A 21 -0.48 -7.82 -6.04
C HIS A 21 0.04 -6.90 -7.16
N VAL A 22 -0.57 -6.95 -8.35
CA VAL A 22 -0.24 -6.04 -9.46
C VAL A 22 -0.59 -4.61 -9.08
N GLY A 23 -1.80 -4.37 -8.58
CA GLY A 23 -2.23 -3.04 -8.11
C GLY A 23 -1.33 -2.52 -7.00
N ASN A 24 -0.96 -3.37 -6.04
CA ASN A 24 -0.14 -3.00 -4.90
C ASN A 24 1.28 -2.62 -5.35
N PHE A 25 1.85 -3.35 -6.32
CA PHE A 25 3.11 -3.00 -6.94
C PHE A 25 3.04 -1.67 -7.70
N VAL A 26 2.00 -1.45 -8.53
CA VAL A 26 1.84 -0.22 -9.31
C VAL A 26 1.66 1.00 -8.41
N LEU A 27 0.81 0.91 -7.38
CA LEU A 27 0.60 1.97 -6.40
C LEU A 27 1.90 2.27 -5.64
N ALA A 28 2.60 1.23 -5.20
CA ALA A 28 3.85 1.39 -4.46
C ALA A 28 4.97 2.01 -5.33
N LEU A 29 5.11 1.57 -6.59
CA LEU A 29 6.06 2.14 -7.54
C LEU A 29 5.73 3.60 -7.85
N THR A 30 4.46 3.91 -8.09
CA THR A 30 4.00 5.28 -8.37
C THR A 30 4.28 6.19 -7.17
N ALA A 31 3.94 5.75 -5.96
CA ALA A 31 4.21 6.50 -4.74
C ALA A 31 5.70 6.72 -4.51
N PHE A 32 6.52 5.69 -4.73
CA PHE A 32 7.98 5.78 -4.60
C PHE A 32 8.58 6.79 -5.57
N VAL A 33 8.24 6.71 -6.86
CA VAL A 33 8.72 7.66 -7.88
C VAL A 33 8.27 9.07 -7.53
N LEU A 34 7.00 9.26 -7.17
CA LEU A 34 6.44 10.56 -6.84
C LEU A 34 7.15 11.19 -5.64
N VAL A 35 7.30 10.45 -4.53
CA VAL A 35 7.97 10.97 -3.33
C VAL A 35 9.46 11.20 -3.57
N LEU A 36 10.17 10.27 -4.21
CA LEU A 36 11.61 10.43 -4.46
C LEU A 36 11.95 11.55 -5.44
N THR A 37 11.06 11.90 -6.36
CA THR A 37 11.33 12.96 -7.34
C THR A 37 10.80 14.31 -6.84
N LEU A 38 9.54 14.39 -6.41
CA LEU A 38 8.92 15.66 -6.07
C LEU A 38 9.39 16.20 -4.71
N VAL A 39 9.76 15.36 -3.74
CA VAL A 39 10.25 15.87 -2.44
C VAL A 39 11.62 16.55 -2.60
N PRO A 40 12.66 15.94 -3.19
CA PRO A 40 13.92 16.65 -3.42
C PRO A 40 13.77 17.85 -4.36
N LEU A 41 12.93 17.73 -5.40
CA LEU A 41 12.61 18.85 -6.28
C LEU A 41 11.98 20.02 -5.51
N SER A 42 11.06 19.72 -4.59
CA SER A 42 10.47 20.75 -3.73
C SER A 42 11.52 21.44 -2.86
N VAL A 43 12.43 20.67 -2.25
CA VAL A 43 13.56 21.17 -1.44
C VAL A 43 14.48 22.06 -2.28
N GLY A 44 14.81 21.63 -3.51
CA GLY A 44 15.65 22.39 -4.44
C GLY A 44 15.00 23.68 -4.96
N LEU A 45 13.66 23.76 -4.97
CA LEU A 45 12.88 24.92 -5.40
C LEU A 45 12.49 25.87 -4.24
N LEU A 46 12.92 25.61 -3.00
CA LEU A 46 12.78 26.56 -1.89
C LEU A 46 13.32 27.98 -2.19
N PRO A 47 14.51 28.16 -2.81
CA PRO A 47 15.04 29.50 -3.06
C PRO A 47 14.23 30.34 -4.07
N LEU A 48 13.37 29.71 -4.90
CA LEU A 48 12.58 30.39 -5.93
C LEU A 48 11.22 30.91 -5.40
N CYS A 49 11.19 31.53 -4.22
CA CYS A 49 10.03 32.28 -3.71
C CYS A 49 8.68 31.49 -3.77
N CYS A 50 8.55 30.48 -2.90
CA CYS A 50 7.32 29.69 -2.66
C CYS A 50 6.99 28.56 -3.66
N VAL A 51 7.68 28.46 -4.81
CA VAL A 51 7.43 27.38 -5.79
C VAL A 51 7.64 25.99 -5.17
N GLY A 52 8.73 25.79 -4.41
CA GLY A 52 8.97 24.52 -3.72
C GLY A 52 7.85 24.11 -2.76
N ILE A 53 7.22 25.07 -2.08
CA ILE A 53 6.10 24.80 -1.16
C ILE A 53 4.86 24.33 -1.93
N VAL A 54 4.58 24.95 -3.08
CA VAL A 54 3.45 24.54 -3.93
C VAL A 54 3.66 23.11 -4.43
N VAL A 55 4.87 22.78 -4.90
CA VAL A 55 5.20 21.41 -5.34
C VAL A 55 5.03 20.42 -4.20
N PHE A 56 5.54 20.73 -3.00
CA PHE A 56 5.38 19.86 -1.84
C PHE A 56 3.91 19.63 -1.45
N ARG A 57 3.07 20.66 -1.52
CA ARG A 57 1.62 20.53 -1.27
C ARG A 57 0.95 19.62 -2.29
N ILE A 58 1.31 19.75 -3.57
CA ILE A 58 0.80 18.88 -4.63
C ILE A 58 1.22 17.42 -4.36
N THR A 59 2.47 17.20 -3.94
CA THR A 59 2.97 15.87 -3.54
C THR A 59 2.14 15.28 -2.41
N ALA A 60 1.91 16.05 -1.35
CA ALA A 60 1.11 15.59 -0.22
C ALA A 60 -0.33 15.22 -0.63
N TRP A 61 -0.94 16.03 -1.50
CA TRP A 61 -2.27 15.75 -2.04
C TRP A 61 -2.30 14.49 -2.92
N ALA A 62 -1.26 14.26 -3.72
CA ALA A 62 -1.15 13.04 -4.50
C ALA A 62 -0.98 11.80 -3.61
N VAL A 63 -0.23 11.90 -2.51
CA VAL A 63 -0.07 10.82 -1.53
C VAL A 63 -1.39 10.52 -0.79
N GLU A 64 -2.22 11.52 -0.52
CA GLU A 64 -3.58 11.31 0.01
C GLU A 64 -4.42 10.45 -0.94
N TYR A 65 -4.41 10.75 -2.25
CA TYR A 65 -5.11 9.92 -3.24
C TYR A 65 -4.55 8.49 -3.32
N LEU A 66 -3.23 8.35 -3.24
CA LEU A 66 -2.58 7.04 -3.24
C LEU A 66 -3.00 6.22 -2.00
N ALA A 67 -3.13 6.86 -0.83
CA ALA A 67 -3.61 6.20 0.38
C ALA A 67 -5.07 5.75 0.26
N ILE A 68 -5.94 6.56 -0.35
CA ILE A 68 -7.33 6.18 -0.63
C ILE A 68 -7.38 5.00 -1.60
N ALA A 69 -6.64 5.08 -2.71
CA ALA A 69 -6.55 4.00 -3.69
C ALA A 69 -6.03 2.70 -3.05
N ASP A 70 -5.08 2.80 -2.14
CA ASP A 70 -4.52 1.67 -1.41
C ASP A 70 -5.52 1.02 -0.45
N ILE A 71 -6.37 1.81 0.22
CA ILE A 71 -7.49 1.30 1.03
C ILE A 71 -8.52 0.60 0.14
N VAL A 72 -8.88 1.19 -1.01
CA VAL A 72 -9.80 0.55 -1.96
C VAL A 72 -9.23 -0.80 -2.40
N LEU A 73 -7.94 -0.82 -2.76
CA LEU A 73 -7.25 -2.03 -3.16
C LEU A 73 -7.21 -3.08 -2.04
N ALA A 74 -6.89 -2.69 -0.80
CA ALA A 74 -6.92 -3.58 0.36
C ALA A 74 -8.31 -4.16 0.60
N ASN A 75 -9.36 -3.36 0.42
CA ASN A 75 -10.75 -3.79 0.55
C ASN A 75 -11.23 -4.73 -0.56
N LEU A 76 -10.56 -4.79 -1.71
CA LEU A 76 -10.89 -5.76 -2.76
C LEU A 76 -10.60 -7.20 -2.32
N VAL A 77 -9.54 -7.42 -1.52
CA VAL A 77 -9.12 -8.76 -1.06
C VAL A 77 -9.76 -9.14 0.27
N THR A 78 -10.34 -8.18 0.99
CA THR A 78 -11.10 -8.43 2.22
C THR A 78 -12.27 -9.37 1.95
N SER A 79 -12.29 -10.51 2.65
CA SER A 79 -13.38 -11.48 2.55
C SER A 79 -14.69 -10.88 3.08
N GLU A 80 -15.84 -11.38 2.62
CA GLU A 80 -17.16 -10.83 2.96
C GLU A 80 -17.48 -10.79 4.48
N ASN A 81 -16.79 -11.62 5.25
CA ASN A 81 -16.90 -11.70 6.72
C ASN A 81 -15.90 -10.80 7.47
N ASP A 82 -14.93 -10.21 6.77
CA ASP A 82 -13.92 -9.34 7.36
C ASP A 82 -14.36 -7.89 7.27
N GLU A 83 -13.99 -7.12 8.29
CA GLU A 83 -14.30 -5.71 8.33
C GLU A 83 -13.56 -4.89 7.25
N LYS A 84 -14.31 -4.05 6.53
CA LYS A 84 -13.78 -3.16 5.50
C LYS A 84 -13.09 -1.95 6.15
N LEU A 85 -11.88 -1.66 5.71
CA LEU A 85 -11.10 -0.51 6.15
C LEU A 85 -11.76 0.79 5.68
N ARG A 86 -11.75 1.81 6.55
CA ARG A 86 -12.21 3.17 6.25
C ARG A 86 -11.04 4.15 6.33
N VAL A 87 -11.08 5.20 5.51
CA VAL A 87 -10.03 6.24 5.48
C VAL A 87 -10.01 6.97 6.83
N HIS A 88 -8.85 6.98 7.49
CA HIS A 88 -8.67 7.71 8.75
C HIS A 88 -8.79 9.23 8.50
N PRO A 89 -9.54 9.97 9.36
CA PRO A 89 -9.61 11.44 9.30
C PRO A 89 -8.24 12.16 9.25
N ARG A 90 -7.16 11.54 9.76
CA ARG A 90 -5.80 12.12 9.77
C ARG A 90 -5.19 12.31 8.37
N ILE A 91 -5.53 11.48 7.38
CA ILE A 91 -5.04 11.65 6.00
C ILE A 91 -5.82 12.76 5.27
N ARG A 92 -7.00 13.14 5.77
CA ARG A 92 -7.83 14.23 5.27
C ARG A 92 -7.31 15.63 5.64
N SER A 93 -5.99 15.75 5.83
CA SER A 93 -5.30 16.92 6.31
C SER A 93 -5.24 18.00 5.21
N GLY A 94 -6.38 18.67 4.99
CA GLY A 94 -6.40 19.94 4.26
C GLY A 94 -7.73 20.36 3.65
N ARG A 95 -8.75 19.50 3.57
CA ARG A 95 -9.99 19.82 2.83
C ARG A 95 -11.09 20.45 3.68
N GLU A 96 -11.10 20.22 4.99
CA GLU A 96 -12.04 20.89 5.88
C GLU A 96 -11.43 22.22 6.34
N PHE A 97 -11.74 23.28 5.58
CA PHE A 97 -11.90 24.58 6.20
C PHE A 97 -12.88 24.38 7.36
N PRO A 98 -12.52 24.69 8.62
CA PRO A 98 -13.51 24.75 9.66
C PRO A 98 -14.49 25.83 9.20
N ASN A 99 -15.74 25.43 8.97
CA ASN A 99 -16.85 26.35 8.83
C ASN A 99 -17.11 26.93 10.24
N HIS A 100 -16.16 27.74 10.72
CA HIS A 100 -16.24 28.40 12.00
C HIS A 100 -17.08 29.65 11.79
N ASN A 101 -18.40 29.49 11.92
CA ASN A 101 -19.36 30.58 12.00
C ASN A 101 -19.28 31.30 13.35
N ASN A 102 -18.08 31.54 13.88
CA ASN A 102 -17.91 32.41 15.02
C ASN A 102 -16.66 33.26 14.84
N SER A 103 -16.90 34.55 14.98
CA SER A 103 -15.98 35.67 15.03
C SER A 103 -14.75 35.36 15.87
N ASP A 104 -13.58 35.81 15.40
CA ASP A 104 -12.71 36.72 16.15
C ASP A 104 -11.35 36.89 15.44
N ASP A 105 -10.89 38.14 15.45
CA ASP A 105 -9.83 38.77 14.65
C ASP A 105 -8.38 38.30 14.91
N LYS A 106 -8.12 36.98 14.93
CA LYS A 106 -6.75 36.41 15.01
C LYS A 106 -6.37 35.55 13.78
N ARG A 107 -7.04 35.78 12.64
CA ARG A 107 -7.02 34.88 11.48
C ARG A 107 -5.84 35.06 10.50
N SER A 108 -5.04 36.12 10.64
CA SER A 108 -3.90 36.40 9.74
C SER A 108 -2.60 35.70 10.20
N SER A 109 -2.31 35.72 11.50
CA SER A 109 -1.09 35.12 12.06
C SER A 109 -1.12 33.58 12.07
N SER A 110 -2.30 32.97 12.22
CA SER A 110 -2.42 31.50 12.18
C SER A 110 -2.27 30.91 10.77
N ARG A 111 -2.54 31.69 9.70
CA ARG A 111 -2.20 31.24 8.34
C ARG A 111 -0.70 31.30 8.15
N ALA A 112 -0.04 32.39 8.59
CA ALA A 112 1.42 32.59 8.68
C ALA A 112 2.16 31.40 9.34
N ILE A 113 1.63 30.96 10.46
CA ILE A 113 2.18 29.85 11.24
C ILE A 113 1.76 28.49 10.63
N ALA A 114 0.59 28.39 10.01
CA ALA A 114 0.21 27.22 9.24
C ALA A 114 1.20 26.96 8.10
N TRP A 115 1.70 27.99 7.37
CA TRP A 115 2.72 27.80 6.31
C TRP A 115 4.05 27.22 6.84
N LEU A 116 4.38 27.42 8.11
CA LEU A 116 5.56 26.84 8.78
C LEU A 116 5.31 25.42 9.33
N GLN A 117 4.05 25.01 9.51
CA GLN A 117 3.69 23.61 9.78
C GLN A 117 3.71 22.72 8.51
N PHE A 118 4.08 23.25 7.33
CA PHE A 118 4.14 22.44 6.10
C PHE A 118 5.36 21.51 6.02
N VAL A 119 6.40 21.76 6.81
CA VAL A 119 7.51 20.83 7.05
C VAL A 119 7.32 20.17 8.42
N THR A 120 6.09 19.82 8.79
CA THR A 120 5.92 19.04 10.02
C THR A 120 6.53 17.66 9.75
N PRO A 121 7.50 17.19 10.55
CA PRO A 121 8.16 15.89 10.38
C PRO A 121 7.17 14.73 10.32
N GLN A 122 5.94 14.93 10.79
CA GLN A 122 4.82 14.00 10.66
C GLN A 122 4.40 13.75 9.20
N ASN A 123 4.25 14.78 8.37
CA ASN A 123 3.85 14.61 6.95
C ASN A 123 5.00 14.05 6.12
N LEU A 124 6.24 14.49 6.40
CA LEU A 124 7.43 13.93 5.79
C LEU A 124 7.61 12.45 6.17
N GLY A 125 7.37 12.12 7.44
CA GLY A 125 7.41 10.76 7.96
C GLY A 125 6.35 9.86 7.32
N ALA A 126 5.13 10.36 7.13
CA ALA A 126 4.08 9.64 6.42
C ALA A 126 4.43 9.41 4.94
N MET A 127 4.97 10.40 4.24
CA MET A 127 5.44 10.27 2.87
C MET A 127 6.62 9.29 2.73
N LEU A 128 7.59 9.35 3.65
CA LEU A 128 8.73 8.43 3.68
C LEU A 128 8.30 6.99 4.04
N TYR A 129 7.36 6.83 4.98
CA TYR A 129 6.76 5.54 5.30
C TYR A 129 6.10 4.95 4.06
N PHE A 130 5.24 5.73 3.40
CA PHE A 130 4.52 5.29 2.20
C PHE A 130 5.50 5.03 1.05
N ALA A 131 6.61 5.77 0.94
CA ALA A 131 7.61 5.52 -0.08
C ALA A 131 8.49 4.29 0.21
N THR A 132 8.79 3.96 1.46
CA THR A 132 9.76 2.90 1.79
C THR A 132 9.09 1.57 2.11
N LEU A 133 8.22 1.55 3.12
CA LEU A 133 7.56 0.34 3.58
C LEU A 133 6.54 -0.17 2.57
N LYS A 134 5.79 0.74 1.92
CA LYS A 134 4.87 0.35 0.86
C LYS A 134 5.62 -0.14 -0.38
N PHE A 135 6.72 0.51 -0.74
CA PHE A 135 7.57 0.06 -1.84
C PHE A 135 8.14 -1.34 -1.59
N ALA A 136 8.66 -1.60 -0.40
CA ALA A 136 9.11 -2.94 -0.02
C ALA A 136 7.97 -3.98 -0.11
N ALA A 137 6.78 -3.65 0.39
CA ALA A 137 5.60 -4.52 0.29
C ALA A 137 5.14 -4.74 -1.17
N GLY A 138 5.26 -3.72 -2.02
CA GLY A 138 4.97 -3.78 -3.46
C GLY A 138 5.96 -4.65 -4.21
N VAL A 139 7.27 -4.49 -3.97
CA VAL A 139 8.32 -5.35 -4.54
C VAL A 139 8.11 -6.80 -4.12
N LEU A 140 7.85 -7.05 -2.84
CA LEU A 140 7.54 -8.39 -2.34
C LEU A 140 6.30 -8.97 -3.02
N SER A 141 5.25 -8.17 -3.23
CA SER A 141 4.06 -8.57 -3.98
C SER A 141 4.37 -8.95 -5.43
N CYS A 142 5.23 -8.18 -6.09
CA CYS A 142 5.67 -8.46 -7.46
C CYS A 142 6.46 -9.76 -7.54
N VAL A 143 7.45 -9.96 -6.65
CA VAL A 143 8.25 -11.19 -6.58
C VAL A 143 7.37 -12.42 -6.37
N VAL A 144 6.42 -12.35 -5.45
CA VAL A 144 5.51 -13.47 -5.16
C VAL A 144 4.56 -13.73 -6.33
N ALA A 145 4.00 -12.70 -6.97
CA ALA A 145 3.16 -12.87 -8.15
C ALA A 145 3.95 -13.45 -9.35
N CYS A 146 5.17 -12.96 -9.59
CA CYS A 146 6.07 -13.51 -10.60
C CYS A 146 6.46 -14.96 -10.31
N GLY A 147 6.68 -15.35 -9.05
CA GLY A 147 6.90 -16.74 -8.67
C GLY A 147 5.68 -17.62 -8.91
N ALA A 148 4.49 -17.14 -8.54
CA ALA A 148 3.25 -17.88 -8.64
C ALA A 148 2.80 -18.12 -10.08
N VAL A 149 3.11 -17.21 -11.01
CA VAL A 149 2.70 -17.31 -12.43
C VAL A 149 3.87 -17.69 -13.34
N GLY A 150 5.05 -17.11 -13.12
CA GLY A 150 6.21 -17.28 -13.98
C GLY A 150 6.85 -18.67 -13.90
N LEU A 151 6.99 -19.24 -12.70
CA LEU A 151 7.55 -20.59 -12.52
C LEU A 151 6.69 -21.70 -13.17
N PRO A 152 5.35 -21.74 -13.01
CA PRO A 152 4.55 -22.75 -13.70
C PRO A 152 4.52 -22.53 -15.22
N MET A 153 4.51 -21.28 -15.69
CA MET A 153 4.60 -20.99 -17.13
C MET A 153 5.94 -21.44 -17.74
N ALA A 154 7.03 -21.32 -16.98
CA ALA A 154 8.35 -21.83 -17.38
C ALA A 154 8.36 -23.37 -17.43
N LEU A 155 7.71 -24.04 -16.47
CA LEU A 155 7.59 -25.50 -16.45
C LEU A 155 6.81 -26.03 -17.67
N LEU A 156 5.76 -25.33 -18.07
CA LEU A 156 4.91 -25.72 -19.20
C LEU A 156 5.54 -25.39 -20.56
N GLY A 157 6.67 -24.67 -20.60
CA GLY A 157 7.34 -24.26 -21.85
C GLY A 157 6.52 -23.28 -22.70
N ILE A 158 5.40 -22.78 -22.20
CA ILE A 158 4.44 -21.95 -22.94
C ILE A 158 5.05 -20.59 -23.29
N CYS A 159 5.98 -20.12 -22.46
CA CYS A 159 6.45 -18.74 -22.57
C CYS A 159 7.71 -18.56 -23.45
N GLY A 160 8.36 -19.64 -23.92
CA GLY A 160 9.53 -19.55 -24.80
C GLY A 160 10.66 -18.64 -24.29
N VAL A 161 10.67 -18.30 -23.00
CA VAL A 161 11.62 -17.35 -22.41
C VAL A 161 12.95 -18.08 -22.24
N PRO A 162 14.02 -17.68 -22.96
CA PRO A 162 15.19 -18.54 -23.15
C PRO A 162 16.08 -18.75 -21.91
N ASP A 163 15.77 -18.19 -20.73
CA ASP A 163 16.68 -18.23 -19.58
C ASP A 163 15.96 -18.10 -18.22
N VAL A 164 14.86 -18.82 -18.01
CA VAL A 164 14.26 -18.87 -16.66
C VAL A 164 15.11 -19.78 -15.79
N ARG A 165 15.92 -19.20 -14.90
CA ARG A 165 16.83 -19.93 -13.99
C ARG A 165 16.32 -19.85 -12.56
N PRO A 166 15.37 -20.71 -12.15
CA PRO A 166 14.94 -20.75 -10.77
C PRO A 166 16.15 -21.07 -9.90
N TYR A 167 16.51 -20.13 -9.03
CA TYR A 167 17.66 -20.26 -8.12
C TYR A 167 18.99 -20.56 -8.82
N GLY A 168 19.16 -20.11 -10.07
CA GLY A 168 20.38 -20.31 -10.85
C GLY A 168 20.51 -21.69 -11.51
N LEU A 169 19.51 -22.57 -11.38
CA LEU A 169 19.53 -23.89 -12.00
C LEU A 169 19.13 -23.82 -13.48
N LYS A 170 19.91 -24.51 -14.32
CA LYS A 170 19.60 -24.70 -15.73
C LYS A 170 18.95 -26.07 -15.93
N TYR A 171 17.91 -26.12 -16.78
CA TYR A 171 17.20 -27.35 -17.08
C TYR A 171 18.11 -28.43 -17.69
N ASP A 172 19.01 -28.02 -18.59
CA ASP A 172 19.92 -28.93 -19.30
C ASP A 172 20.89 -29.69 -18.38
N ASP A 173 21.33 -29.05 -17.30
CA ASP A 173 22.34 -29.62 -16.39
C ASP A 173 21.69 -30.55 -15.35
N HIS A 174 20.55 -30.13 -14.79
CA HIS A 174 19.88 -30.82 -13.69
C HIS A 174 18.34 -30.76 -13.83
N PRO A 175 17.73 -31.55 -14.75
CA PRO A 175 16.31 -31.44 -15.07
C PRO A 175 15.40 -31.78 -13.88
N VAL A 176 15.79 -32.79 -13.10
CA VAL A 176 15.03 -33.21 -11.91
C VAL A 176 15.07 -32.12 -10.82
N ALA A 177 16.25 -31.57 -10.53
CA ALA A 177 16.41 -30.50 -9.55
C ALA A 177 15.67 -29.22 -9.99
N PHE A 178 15.71 -28.90 -11.29
CA PHE A 178 14.95 -27.80 -11.88
C PHE A 178 13.44 -27.97 -11.62
N VAL A 179 12.88 -29.13 -11.96
CA VAL A 179 11.43 -29.40 -11.79
C VAL A 179 11.02 -29.31 -10.32
N PHE A 180 11.77 -29.95 -9.41
CA PHE A 180 11.49 -29.85 -7.97
C PHE A 180 11.60 -28.42 -7.45
N SER A 181 12.61 -27.64 -7.90
CA SER A 181 12.78 -26.25 -7.51
C SER A 181 11.65 -25.34 -8.04
N ALA A 182 11.17 -25.58 -9.26
CA ALA A 182 10.08 -24.83 -9.87
C ALA A 182 8.74 -25.15 -9.18
N ILE A 183 8.45 -26.43 -8.93
CA ILE A 183 7.25 -26.84 -8.18
C ILE A 183 7.31 -26.29 -6.75
N GLY A 184 8.43 -26.48 -6.05
CA GLY A 184 8.61 -25.98 -4.70
C GLY A 184 8.48 -24.46 -4.60
N GLY A 185 9.11 -23.72 -5.53
CA GLY A 185 9.01 -22.27 -5.62
C GLY A 185 7.58 -21.80 -5.93
N THR A 186 6.86 -22.50 -6.81
CA THR A 186 5.46 -22.19 -7.12
C THR A 186 4.57 -22.40 -5.90
N LEU A 187 4.70 -23.53 -5.20
CA LEU A 187 3.93 -23.81 -3.98
C LEU A 187 4.25 -22.78 -2.88
N LEU A 188 5.52 -22.45 -2.70
CA LEU A 188 5.95 -21.42 -1.76
C LEU A 188 5.34 -20.05 -2.11
N ALA A 189 5.35 -19.66 -3.38
CA ALA A 189 4.73 -18.42 -3.84
C ALA A 189 3.21 -18.42 -3.60
N LEU A 190 2.52 -19.53 -3.87
CA LEU A 190 1.08 -19.67 -3.60
C LEU A 190 0.74 -19.52 -2.12
N VAL A 191 1.59 -20.02 -1.21
CA VAL A 191 1.43 -19.83 0.23
C VAL A 191 1.75 -18.38 0.64
N LEU A 192 2.74 -17.75 0.02
CA LEU A 192 3.13 -16.38 0.30
C LEU A 192 2.11 -15.34 -0.17
N LEU A 193 1.36 -15.61 -1.24
CA LEU A 193 0.32 -14.74 -1.80
C LEU A 193 -0.64 -14.18 -0.70
N PRO A 194 -1.37 -15.01 0.06
CA PRO A 194 -2.26 -14.51 1.11
C PRO A 194 -1.50 -13.87 2.29
N VAL A 195 -0.29 -14.34 2.60
CA VAL A 195 0.55 -13.78 3.68
C VAL A 195 0.97 -12.35 3.34
N VAL A 196 1.44 -12.11 2.12
CA VAL A 196 1.84 -10.78 1.66
C VAL A 196 0.63 -9.85 1.52
N ALA A 197 -0.52 -10.36 1.09
CA ALA A 197 -1.76 -9.59 1.03
C ALA A 197 -2.23 -9.14 2.43
N THR A 198 -2.22 -10.03 3.41
CA THR A 198 -2.58 -9.70 4.80
C THR A 198 -1.59 -8.75 5.44
N LEU A 199 -0.29 -8.92 5.19
CA LEU A 199 0.75 -8.01 5.67
C LEU A 199 0.60 -6.61 5.04
N SER A 200 0.37 -6.52 3.73
CA SER A 200 0.12 -5.25 3.05
C SER A 200 -1.13 -4.56 3.59
N ARG A 201 -2.22 -5.30 3.84
CA ARG A 201 -3.44 -4.77 4.47
C ARG A 201 -3.19 -4.24 5.88
N LYS A 202 -2.43 -4.96 6.71
CA LYS A 202 -2.08 -4.50 8.08
C LYS A 202 -1.23 -3.23 8.05
N LEU A 203 -0.30 -3.13 7.11
CA LEU A 203 0.48 -1.91 6.89
C LEU A 203 -0.42 -0.74 6.49
N THR A 204 -1.33 -0.96 5.53
CA THR A 204 -2.34 0.05 5.14
C THR A 204 -3.25 0.42 6.30
N GLN A 205 -3.65 -0.53 7.14
CA GLN A 205 -4.46 -0.25 8.32
C GLN A 205 -3.69 0.64 9.30
N PHE A 206 -2.47 0.26 9.67
CA PHE A 206 -1.64 1.03 10.59
C PHE A 206 -1.35 2.46 10.10
N ALA A 207 -1.12 2.61 8.80
CA ALA A 207 -0.71 3.87 8.21
C ALA A 207 -1.87 4.77 7.78
N CYS A 208 -2.99 4.19 7.37
CA CYS A 208 -4.02 4.90 6.61
C CYS A 208 -5.47 4.70 7.08
N ALA A 209 -5.77 3.71 7.91
CA ALA A 209 -7.14 3.45 8.33
C ALA A 209 -7.30 3.53 9.86
N GLU A 210 -8.50 3.84 10.32
CA GLU A 210 -8.93 3.43 11.65
C GLU A 210 -9.50 2.01 11.52
N GLY A 211 -9.13 1.11 12.43
CA GLY A 211 -9.85 -0.14 12.60
C GLY A 211 -11.26 0.19 13.10
N CYS A 212 -12.30 -0.38 12.50
CA CYS A 212 -13.65 -0.23 13.05
C CYS A 212 -13.86 -1.30 14.14
N ASP A 213 -12.99 -1.29 15.17
CA ASP A 213 -13.24 -2.08 16.38
C ASP A 213 -14.48 -1.49 17.09
N GLY A 214 -15.65 -1.99 16.71
CA GLY A 214 -16.92 -1.67 17.32
C GLY A 214 -17.14 -2.53 18.56
N GLU A 215 -16.59 -2.12 19.71
CA GLU A 215 -17.22 -2.39 21.01
C GLU A 215 -16.76 -1.36 22.06
N TYR A 216 -17.72 -0.52 22.47
CA TYR A 216 -17.89 0.01 23.83
C TYR A 216 -16.64 0.07 24.75
N LEU A 217 -15.98 1.23 24.77
CA LEU A 217 -15.71 1.93 26.03
C LEU A 217 -16.46 3.25 26.04
N VAL A 218 -17.79 3.12 26.08
CA VAL A 218 -18.60 4.06 26.87
C VAL A 218 -18.18 3.86 28.32
N THR A 219 -17.18 4.60 28.78
CA THR A 219 -17.29 5.14 30.13
C THR A 219 -18.22 6.34 30.01
N PRO A 220 -19.42 6.31 30.62
CA PRO A 220 -20.15 7.54 30.78
C PRO A 220 -19.27 8.43 31.65
N THR A 221 -18.86 9.57 31.10
CA THR A 221 -18.63 10.76 31.91
C THR A 221 -19.93 11.04 32.64
N SER A 222 -20.11 10.46 33.83
CA SER A 222 -20.98 11.07 34.83
C SER A 222 -20.19 12.21 35.45
N SER A 223 -20.55 13.41 35.00
CA SER A 223 -20.57 14.66 35.77
C SER A 223 -19.26 15.18 36.38
N PHE A 224 -18.81 16.31 35.82
CA PHE A 224 -18.25 17.38 36.63
C PHE A 224 -19.25 17.79 37.74
N VAL A 225 -18.69 18.11 38.92
CA VAL A 225 -19.29 18.49 40.21
C VAL A 225 -19.56 17.32 41.16
#